data_AF-G5LKC4-F1
#
_entry.id   AF-G5LKC4-F1
#
_cell.length_a   1.000
_cell.length_b   1.000
_cell.length_c   1.000
_cell.angle_alpha   90.00
_cell.angle_beta   90.00
_cell.angle_gamma   90.00
#
_symmetry.space_group_name_H-M   'P 1'
#
loop_
_entity.id
_entity.type
_entity.pdbx_description
1 polymer ?
#
loop_
_entity_poly.entity_id
_entity_poly.type
_entity_poly.pdbx_seq_one_letter_code
_entity_poly.pdbx_strand_id
1 'polypeptide(L)' 'MFAKLRTTKYLKTAASADSASVQFDGKVQRIARVHHYGLRDRVSRKGPEVRYAERRLLGVNDEVETITRDTLLRWLAG' A
#
# COMPACT_ATOMS: atom_id res chain seq x y z
N MET A 1 4.89 9.74 3.15
CA MET A 1 6.00 8.78 3.27
C MET A 1 6.21 8.14 1.90
N PHE A 2 7.43 7.83 1.47
CA PHE A 2 7.72 7.12 0.21
C PHE A 2 7.59 7.86 -1.14
N ALA A 3 7.46 9.19 -1.16
CA ALA A 3 7.35 9.95 -2.41
C ALA A 3 8.49 9.68 -3.43
N LYS A 4 9.70 9.37 -2.94
CA LYS A 4 10.86 9.05 -3.79
C LYS A 4 10.84 7.62 -4.36
N LEU A 5 10.04 6.71 -3.80
CA LEU A 5 10.02 5.31 -4.25
C LEU A 5 9.44 5.14 -5.65
N ARG A 6 8.65 6.10 -6.15
CA ARG A 6 8.14 6.12 -7.53
C ARG A 6 9.23 6.30 -8.60
N THR A 7 10.46 6.62 -8.21
CA THR A 7 11.55 6.86 -9.16
C THR A 7 12.20 5.56 -9.61
N THR A 8 12.73 5.53 -10.84
CA THR A 8 13.37 4.34 -11.45
C THR A 8 14.50 3.76 -10.61
N LYS A 9 15.21 4.59 -9.83
CA LYS A 9 16.27 4.17 -8.89
C LYS A 9 15.86 3.05 -7.94
N TYR A 10 14.59 2.99 -7.55
CA TYR A 10 14.09 2.02 -6.58
C TYR A 10 13.20 0.94 -7.19
N LEU A 11 13.15 0.86 -8.51
CA LEU A 11 12.34 -0.10 -9.25
C LEU A 11 13.24 -1.10 -9.96
N LYS A 12 12.80 -2.36 -9.97
CA LYS A 12 13.37 -3.45 -10.77
C LYS A 12 12.32 -3.89 -11.77
N THR A 13 12.73 -3.99 -13.03
CA THR A 13 11.90 -4.52 -14.11
C THR A 13 12.26 -5.98 -14.37
N ALA A 14 11.26 -6.77 -14.73
CA ALA A 14 11.46 -8.11 -15.28
C ALA A 14 10.50 -8.27 -16.46
N ALA A 15 11.00 -8.80 -17.57
CA ALA A 15 10.23 -9.00 -18.78
C ALA A 15 10.50 -10.39 -19.36
N SER A 16 9.49 -10.93 -20.02
CA SER A 16 9.50 -12.16 -20.81
C SER A 16 8.76 -11.90 -22.12
N ALA A 17 8.66 -12.89 -23.01
CA ALA A 17 7.90 -12.74 -24.26
C ALA A 17 6.43 -12.34 -24.02
N ASP A 18 5.82 -12.86 -22.95
CA ASP A 18 4.38 -12.73 -22.70
C ASP A 18 4.03 -11.85 -21.48
N SER A 19 5.02 -11.31 -20.77
CA SER A 19 4.77 -10.52 -19.56
C SER A 19 5.85 -9.49 -19.24
N ALA A 20 5.44 -8.43 -18.55
CA ALA A 20 6.33 -7.45 -17.96
C ALA A 20 5.84 -7.12 -16.55
N SER A 21 6.79 -6.96 -15.63
CA SER A 21 6.51 -6.54 -14.25
C SER A 21 7.48 -5.47 -13.79
N VAL A 22 6.99 -4.62 -12.88
CA VAL A 22 7.77 -3.60 -12.19
C VAL A 22 7.54 -3.79 -10.70
N GLN A 23 8.62 -3.95 -9.96
CA GLN A 23 8.58 -4.14 -8.51
C GLN A 23 9.58 -3.20 -7.84
N PHE A 24 9.40 -2.95 -6.54
CA PHE A 24 10.43 -2.27 -5.78
C PHE A 24 11.67 -3.15 -5.62
N ASP A 25 12.84 -2.53 -5.55
CA ASP A 25 14.06 -3.22 -5.14
C ASP A 25 13.91 -3.85 -3.74
N GLY A 26 14.50 -5.02 -3.52
CA GLY A 26 14.14 -5.90 -2.39
C GLY A 26 14.19 -5.23 -1.01
N LYS A 27 15.22 -4.41 -0.72
CA LYS A 27 15.31 -3.69 0.56
C LYS A 27 14.18 -2.66 0.71
N VAL A 28 13.89 -1.93 -0.36
CA VAL A 28 12.84 -0.91 -0.39
C VAL A 28 11.47 -1.56 -0.29
N GLN A 29 11.24 -2.66 -1.02
CA GLN A 29 10.00 -3.43 -0.96
C GLN A 29 9.69 -3.89 0.47
N ARG A 30 10.71 -4.39 1.20
CA ARG A 30 10.54 -4.80 2.60
C ARG A 30 10.11 -3.61 3.47
N ILE A 31 10.80 -2.48 3.37
CA ILE A 31 10.47 -1.27 4.13
C ILE A 31 9.05 -0.82 3.83
N ALA A 32 8.67 -0.74 2.54
CA ALA A 32 7.32 -0.37 2.14
C ALA A 32 6.26 -1.31 2.75
N ARG A 33 6.47 -2.63 2.71
CA ARG A 33 5.54 -3.62 3.31
C ARG A 33 5.42 -3.46 4.83
N VAL A 34 6.54 -3.29 5.54
CA VAL A 34 6.54 -3.09 7.00
C VAL A 34 5.68 -1.89 7.38
N HIS A 35 5.85 -0.77 6.68
CA HIS A 35 5.13 0.45 6.96
C HIS A 35 3.68 0.45 6.45
N HIS A 36 3.39 -0.29 5.37
CA HIS A 36 2.04 -0.40 4.83
C HIS A 36 1.16 -1.25 5.74
N TYR A 37 1.63 -2.45 6.10
CA TYR A 37 0.87 -3.42 6.90
C TYR A 37 1.11 -3.31 8.42
N GLY A 38 1.91 -2.35 8.88
CA GLY A 38 2.19 -2.16 10.31
C GLY A 38 2.94 -3.34 10.96
N LEU A 39 3.90 -3.91 10.23
CA LEU A 39 4.73 -5.03 10.71
C LEU A 39 5.80 -4.55 11.69
N ARG A 40 6.53 -5.51 12.27
CA ARG A 40 7.70 -5.24 13.11
C ARG A 40 8.97 -5.15 12.24
N ASP A 41 9.83 -4.17 12.50
CA ASP A 41 11.19 -4.11 11.94
C ASP A 41 12.12 -3.40 12.93
N ARG A 42 13.43 -3.53 12.72
CA ARG A 42 14.45 -2.84 13.51
C ARG A 42 14.62 -1.41 13.02
N VAL A 43 14.66 -0.47 13.97
CA VAL A 43 14.88 0.95 13.65
C VAL A 43 16.29 1.21 13.09
N SER A 44 17.27 0.38 13.48
CA SER A 44 18.64 0.40 12.96
C SER A 44 19.26 -1.00 13.01
N ARG A 45 20.41 -1.22 12.36
CA ARG A 45 21.05 -2.55 12.23
C ARG A 45 21.23 -3.30 13.56
N LYS A 46 21.46 -2.57 14.66
CA LYS A 46 21.58 -3.12 16.02
C LYS A 46 20.59 -2.45 16.99
N GLY A 47 19.54 -1.82 16.45
CA GLY A 47 18.54 -1.09 17.21
C GLY A 47 17.41 -1.99 17.71
N PRO A 48 16.52 -1.40 18.53
CA PRO A 48 15.32 -2.09 18.99
C PRO A 48 14.40 -2.42 17.83
N GLU A 49 13.64 -3.49 18.00
CA GLU A 49 12.55 -3.87 17.09
C GLU A 49 11.25 -3.21 17.56
N VAL A 50 10.57 -2.54 16.62
CA VAL A 50 9.33 -1.81 16.91
C VAL A 50 8.24 -2.23 15.94
N ARG A 51 6.99 -2.19 16.40
CA ARG A 51 5.83 -2.34 15.53
C ARG A 51 5.46 -0.99 14.95
N TYR A 52 5.37 -0.90 13.62
CA TYR A 52 4.96 0.33 12.96
C TYR A 52 3.43 0.44 12.91
N ALA A 53 2.93 1.68 12.91
CA ALA A 53 1.52 1.92 12.62
C ALA A 53 1.20 1.53 11.16
N GLU A 54 0.13 0.75 11.00
CA GLU A 54 -0.43 0.37 9.70
C GLU A 54 -0.93 1.62 8.95
N ARG A 55 -0.71 1.66 7.64
CA ARG A 55 -1.18 2.75 6.77
C ARG A 55 -2.32 2.22 5.91
N ARG A 56 -3.52 2.23 6.50
CA ARG A 56 -4.76 1.88 5.81
C ARG A 56 -4.93 2.77 4.58
N LEU A 57 -5.33 2.15 3.47
CA LEU A 57 -5.69 2.88 2.27
C LEU A 57 -7.01 3.61 2.50
N LEU A 58 -7.05 4.89 2.12
CA LEU A 58 -8.31 5.62 2.01
C LEU A 58 -8.94 5.27 0.68
N GLY A 59 -10.24 5.00 0.66
CA GLY A 59 -10.95 4.63 -0.55
C GLY A 59 -12.36 4.14 -0.27
N VAL A 60 -13.04 3.77 -1.35
CA VAL A 60 -14.33 3.10 -1.29
C VAL A 60 -14.09 1.64 -0.94
N ASN A 61 -14.70 1.19 0.15
CA ASN A 61 -14.85 -0.22 0.47
C ASN A 61 -16.33 -0.60 0.31
N ASP A 62 -16.65 -1.88 0.46
CA ASP A 62 -18.00 -2.40 0.29
C ASP A 62 -19.03 -1.70 1.20
N GLU A 63 -18.59 -1.32 2.41
CA GLU A 63 -19.43 -0.57 3.36
C GLU A 63 -19.75 0.83 2.84
N VAL A 64 -18.74 1.59 2.39
CA VAL A 64 -18.92 2.92 1.79
C VAL A 64 -19.78 2.84 0.54
N GLU A 65 -19.56 1.83 -0.31
CA GLU A 65 -20.39 1.61 -1.50
C GLU A 65 -21.85 1.36 -1.12
N THR A 66 -22.10 0.48 -0.15
CA THR A 66 -23.45 0.15 0.34
C THR A 66 -24.13 1.39 0.91
N ILE A 67 -23.48 2.10 1.82
CA ILE A 67 -24.04 3.32 2.43
C ILE A 67 -24.33 4.37 1.37
N THR A 68 -23.43 4.56 0.41
CA THR A 68 -23.61 5.53 -0.68
C THR A 68 -24.80 5.14 -1.54
N ARG A 69 -24.87 3.88 -1.98
CA ARG A 69 -25.98 3.34 -2.78
C ARG A 69 -27.32 3.50 -2.07
N ASP A 70 -27.39 3.09 -0.81
CA ASP A 70 -28.64 3.13 -0.04
C ASP A 70 -29.10 4.55 0.26
N THR A 71 -28.14 5.48 0.42
CA THR A 71 -28.45 6.91 0.57
C THR A 71 -29.02 7.48 -0.74
N LEU A 72 -28.43 7.13 -1.88
CA LEU A 72 -28.93 7.55 -3.19
C LEU A 72 -30.32 6.96 -3.48
N LEU A 73 -30.53 5.67 -3.20
CA LEU A 73 -31.82 5.02 -3.41
C LEU A 73 -32.91 5.63 -2.52
N ARG A 74 -32.62 5.90 -1.24
CA ARG A 74 -33.57 6.59 -0.35
C ARG A 74 -33.92 7.98 -0.87
N TRP A 75 -32.94 8.74 -1.35
CA TRP A 75 -33.20 10.06 -1.92
C TRP A 75 -34.07 10.00 -3.19
N LEU A 76 -33.86 9.00 -4.04
CA LEU A 76 -34.67 8.78 -5.25
C LEU A 76 -36.07 8.25 -4.95
N ALA A 77 -36.25 7.51 -3.87
CA ALA A 77 -37.52 6.90 -3.50
C ALA A 77 -38.56 7.90 -2.94
N GLY A 78 -38.12 9.06 -2.43
CA GLY A 78 -38.98 10.06 -1.79
C GLY A 78 -39.39 9.65 -0.38
#